data_AF-A0A497GZH7-F1
#
_entry.id   AF-A0A497GZH7-F1
#
_cell.length_a   1.000
_cell.length_b   1.000
_cell.length_c   1.000
_cell.angle_alpha   90.00
_cell.angle_beta   90.00
_cell.angle_gamma   90.00
#
_symmetry.space_group_name_H-M   'P 1'
#
loop_
_entity.id
_entity.type
_entity.pdbx_description
1 polymer ?
#
loop_
_entity_poly.entity_id
_entity_poly.type
_entity_poly.pdbx_seq_one_letter_code
_entity_poly.pdbx_strand_id
1 'polypeptide(L)'
;MGSPELVNFLRYGLIIYDTGFIKPVQRMLQMGLIPPSEETINLKAKAAEARYKKVKIDMKSMIFELRYSATDACQAVIMHYYKAQPDQKKIPEFLEKLVKEGKLEKEYIGKFKELDKLWKDIDHKVIKEVETSHLEKALKLSKEIIDRMKKLLPKEITGD
;
A
#
# COMPACT_ATOMS: atom_id res chain seq x y z
N MET A 1 -0.70 -41.51 3.36
CA MET A 1 -1.59 -40.79 2.42
C MET A 1 -3.01 -41.03 2.88
N GLY A 2 -3.84 -39.98 3.00
CA GLY A 2 -5.16 -40.10 3.62
C GLY A 2 -6.08 -41.01 2.80
N SER A 3 -6.75 -41.95 3.47
CA SER A 3 -7.76 -42.81 2.85
C SER A 3 -8.97 -41.93 2.45
N PRO A 4 -9.43 -41.97 1.18
CA PRO A 4 -10.64 -41.27 0.75
C PRO A 4 -11.88 -41.66 1.59
N GLU A 5 -11.93 -42.91 2.04
CA GLU A 5 -12.99 -43.44 2.90
C GLU A 5 -13.00 -42.74 4.26
N LEU A 6 -11.84 -42.50 4.87
CA LEU A 6 -11.73 -41.76 6.13
C LEU A 6 -12.22 -40.31 5.98
N VAL A 7 -11.86 -39.64 4.89
CA VAL A 7 -12.32 -38.27 4.61
C VAL A 7 -13.84 -38.24 4.42
N ASN A 8 -14.40 -39.20 3.69
CA ASN A 8 -15.86 -39.32 3.52
C ASN A 8 -16.57 -39.65 4.83
N PHE A 9 -16.01 -40.51 5.67
CA PHE A 9 -16.55 -40.79 7.01
C PHE A 9 -16.58 -39.53 7.88
N LEU A 10 -15.50 -38.75 7.88
CA LEU A 10 -15.47 -37.48 8.60
C LEU A 10 -16.47 -36.47 8.01
N ARG A 11 -16.70 -36.46 6.70
CA ARG A 11 -17.58 -35.49 6.05
C ARG A 11 -19.07 -35.80 6.23
N TYR A 12 -19.46 -37.05 6.06
CA TYR A 12 -20.86 -37.47 6.01
C TYR A 12 -21.30 -38.30 7.22
N GLY A 13 -20.36 -38.74 8.06
CA GLY A 13 -20.65 -39.57 9.23
C GLY A 13 -21.47 -38.84 10.28
N LEU A 14 -22.58 -39.49 10.69
CA LEU A 14 -23.37 -39.06 11.83
C LEU A 14 -22.74 -39.59 13.13
N ILE A 15 -22.38 -38.68 14.03
CA ILE A 15 -21.78 -39.03 15.31
C ILE A 15 -22.86 -39.42 16.31
N ILE A 16 -22.93 -40.71 16.65
CA ILE A 16 -23.86 -41.25 17.67
C ILE A 16 -23.29 -41.12 19.08
N TYR A 17 -21.99 -41.37 19.25
CA TYR A 17 -21.25 -41.25 20.51
C TYR A 17 -19.82 -40.77 20.23
N ASP A 18 -19.35 -39.75 20.95
CA ASP A 18 -18.00 -39.18 20.82
C ASP A 18 -17.55 -38.61 22.17
N THR A 19 -16.35 -38.99 22.61
CA THR A 19 -15.73 -38.51 23.86
C THR A 19 -14.89 -37.24 23.66
N GLY A 20 -14.92 -36.65 22.46
CA GLY A 20 -14.29 -35.37 22.15
C GLY A 20 -13.17 -35.44 21.10
N PHE A 21 -13.14 -36.50 20.28
CA PHE A 21 -12.14 -36.65 19.23
C PHE A 21 -12.74 -36.42 17.84
N ILE A 22 -13.89 -37.03 17.55
CA ILE A 22 -14.44 -37.04 16.19
C ILE A 22 -14.95 -35.66 15.79
N LYS A 23 -15.73 -34.98 16.64
CA LYS A 23 -16.26 -33.64 16.36
C LYS A 23 -15.15 -32.60 16.07
N PRO A 24 -14.06 -32.50 16.88
CA PRO A 24 -12.95 -31.62 16.54
C PRO A 24 -12.31 -31.94 15.19
N VAL A 25 -12.08 -33.22 14.87
CA VAL A 25 -11.47 -33.61 13.59
C VAL A 25 -12.39 -33.28 12.41
N GLN A 26 -13.71 -33.46 12.53
CA GLN A 26 -14.67 -33.00 11.53
C GLN A 26 -14.61 -31.49 11.33
N ARG A 27 -14.52 -30.70 12.42
CA ARG A 27 -14.35 -29.24 12.33
C ARG A 27 -13.05 -28.86 11.64
N MET A 28 -11.95 -29.55 11.94
CA MET A 28 -10.67 -29.34 11.26
C MET A 28 -10.78 -29.63 9.75
N LEU A 29 -11.47 -30.71 9.37
CA LEU A 29 -11.75 -31.01 7.96
C LEU A 29 -12.56 -29.89 7.29
N GLN A 30 -13.65 -29.46 7.92
CA GLN A 30 -14.50 -28.36 7.43
C GLN A 30 -13.74 -27.03 7.29
N MET A 31 -12.78 -26.78 8.18
CA MET A 31 -11.89 -25.63 8.13
C MET A 31 -10.78 -25.77 7.06
N GLY A 32 -10.67 -26.90 6.36
CA GLY A 32 -9.63 -27.15 5.37
C GLY A 32 -8.24 -27.34 5.98
N LEU A 33 -8.17 -27.85 7.21
CA LEU A 33 -6.91 -28.12 7.93
C LEU A 33 -6.38 -29.54 7.71
N ILE A 34 -7.09 -30.38 6.95
CA ILE A 34 -6.72 -31.78 6.66
C ILE A 34 -6.48 -31.95 5.15
N PRO A 35 -5.24 -31.77 4.66
CA PRO A 35 -4.89 -32.03 3.27
C PRO A 35 -4.89 -33.54 2.95
N PRO A 36 -5.16 -33.95 1.70
CA PRO A 36 -5.54 -33.14 0.55
C PRO A 36 -7.08 -33.09 0.33
N SER A 37 -7.86 -32.62 1.31
CA SER A 37 -9.32 -32.56 1.16
C SER A 37 -9.81 -31.44 0.22
N GLU A 38 -11.04 -31.57 -0.31
CA GLU A 38 -11.67 -30.52 -1.13
C GLU A 38 -11.82 -29.20 -0.36
N GLU A 39 -12.07 -29.25 0.94
CA GLU A 39 -12.13 -28.06 1.82
C GLU A 39 -10.77 -27.36 1.88
N THR A 40 -9.69 -28.14 1.97
CA THR A 40 -8.32 -27.62 1.93
C THR A 40 -8.03 -26.97 0.58
N ILE A 41 -8.42 -27.63 -0.54
CA ILE A 41 -8.24 -27.09 -1.90
C ILE A 41 -9.00 -25.77 -2.06
N ASN A 42 -10.28 -25.73 -1.66
CA ASN A 42 -11.12 -24.55 -1.73
C ASN A 42 -10.56 -23.41 -0.86
N LEU A 43 -10.10 -23.71 0.35
CA LEU A 43 -9.46 -22.73 1.23
C LEU A 43 -8.22 -22.13 0.58
N LYS A 44 -7.35 -22.96 -0.01
CA LYS A 44 -6.12 -22.49 -0.70
C LYS A 44 -6.47 -21.62 -1.91
N ALA A 45 -7.45 -22.01 -2.71
CA ALA A 45 -7.92 -21.23 -3.86
C ALA A 45 -8.46 -19.85 -3.44
N LYS A 46 -9.35 -19.80 -2.44
CA LYS A 46 -9.88 -18.54 -1.89
C LYS A 46 -8.79 -17.67 -1.26
N ALA A 47 -7.84 -18.27 -0.56
CA ALA A 47 -6.73 -17.55 0.05
C ALA A 47 -5.81 -16.92 -1.00
N ALA A 48 -5.58 -17.58 -2.15
CA ALA A 48 -4.80 -17.02 -3.24
C ALA A 48 -5.47 -15.75 -3.82
N GLU A 49 -6.76 -15.82 -4.12
CA GLU A 49 -7.58 -14.69 -4.57
C GLU A 49 -7.55 -13.52 -3.57
N ALA A 50 -7.74 -13.82 -2.28
CA ALA A 50 -7.71 -12.81 -1.22
C ALA A 50 -6.35 -12.12 -1.09
N ARG A 51 -5.25 -12.89 -1.19
CA ARG A 51 -3.89 -12.33 -1.20
C ARG A 51 -3.66 -11.42 -2.39
N TYR A 52 -4.13 -11.81 -3.58
CA TYR A 52 -4.01 -10.97 -4.77
C TYR A 52 -4.75 -9.63 -4.59
N LYS A 53 -5.99 -9.66 -4.09
CA LYS A 53 -6.76 -8.44 -3.77
C LYS A 53 -6.07 -7.57 -2.71
N LYS A 54 -5.44 -8.20 -1.71
CA LYS A 54 -4.66 -7.48 -0.69
C LYS A 54 -3.52 -6.70 -1.33
N VAL A 55 -2.76 -7.30 -2.26
CA VAL A 55 -1.67 -6.60 -2.96
C VAL A 55 -2.17 -5.33 -3.65
N LYS A 56 -3.36 -5.36 -4.26
CA LYS A 56 -3.97 -4.17 -4.89
C LYS A 56 -4.29 -3.07 -3.88
N ILE A 57 -4.75 -3.44 -2.68
CA ILE A 57 -4.99 -2.49 -1.59
C ILE A 57 -3.66 -1.91 -1.09
N ASP A 58 -2.66 -2.77 -0.90
CA ASP A 58 -1.32 -2.36 -0.44
C ASP A 58 -0.68 -1.38 -1.44
N MET A 59 -0.88 -1.56 -2.75
CA MET A 59 -0.43 -0.61 -3.78
C MET A 59 -1.04 0.78 -3.62
N LYS A 60 -2.33 0.87 -3.27
CA LYS A 60 -2.97 2.16 -2.97
C LYS A 60 -2.28 2.82 -1.77
N SER A 61 -2.07 2.07 -0.69
CA SER A 61 -1.37 2.57 0.51
C SER A 61 0.04 3.03 0.19
N MET A 62 0.80 2.28 -0.62
CA MET A 62 2.15 2.65 -1.04
C MET A 62 2.18 3.99 -1.80
N ILE A 63 1.24 4.24 -2.70
CA ILE A 63 1.14 5.53 -3.42
C ILE A 63 0.88 6.68 -2.45
N PHE A 64 0.07 6.45 -1.41
CA PHE A 64 -0.25 7.46 -0.41
C PHE A 64 1.00 7.83 0.40
N GLU A 65 1.74 6.82 0.87
CA GLU A 65 3.01 7.02 1.58
C GLU A 65 4.05 7.76 0.73
N LEU A 66 4.14 7.47 -0.57
CA LEU A 66 5.05 8.18 -1.48
C LEU A 66 4.69 9.67 -1.63
N ARG A 67 3.39 9.99 -1.65
CA ARG A 67 2.91 11.37 -1.66
C ARG A 67 3.22 12.09 -0.36
N TYR A 68 3.06 11.43 0.80
CA TYR A 68 3.44 12.00 2.10
C TYR A 68 4.96 12.21 2.19
N SER A 69 5.75 11.24 1.74
CA SER A 69 7.22 11.36 1.70
C SER A 69 7.69 12.58 0.88
N ALA A 70 7.09 12.81 -0.29
CA ALA A 70 7.39 14.00 -1.09
C ALA A 70 6.91 15.30 -0.43
N THR A 71 5.78 15.26 0.28
CA THR A 71 5.22 16.38 1.04
C THR A 71 6.17 16.79 2.17
N ASP A 72 6.69 15.83 2.93
CA ASP A 72 7.61 16.06 4.05
C ASP A 72 8.93 16.66 3.56
N ALA A 73 9.46 16.16 2.43
CA ALA A 73 10.65 16.74 1.80
C ALA A 73 10.44 18.20 1.39
N CYS A 74 9.28 18.53 0.80
CA CYS A 74 8.90 19.90 0.51
C CYS A 74 8.78 20.75 1.79
N GLN A 75 8.13 20.22 2.83
CA GLN A 75 7.96 20.93 4.10
C GLN A 75 9.32 21.23 4.75
N ALA A 76 10.27 20.29 4.75
CA ALA A 76 11.61 20.50 5.29
C ALA A 76 12.32 21.69 4.62
N VAL A 77 12.26 21.78 3.29
CA VAL A 77 12.81 22.91 2.53
C VAL A 77 12.11 24.22 2.87
N ILE A 78 10.77 24.20 2.98
CA ILE A 78 9.99 25.39 3.30
C ILE A 78 10.30 25.87 4.74
N MET A 79 10.41 24.95 5.69
CA MET A 79 10.82 25.25 7.06
C MET A 79 12.22 25.85 7.10
N HIS A 80 13.15 25.36 6.27
CA HIS A 80 14.50 25.89 6.19
C HIS A 80 14.51 27.36 5.71
N TYR A 81 13.89 27.65 4.56
CA TYR A 81 13.94 28.97 3.92
C TYR A 81 12.97 30.01 4.49
N TYR A 82 11.78 29.60 4.92
CA TYR A 82 10.70 30.52 5.29
C TYR A 82 10.28 30.44 6.76
N LYS A 83 10.89 29.53 7.55
CA LYS A 83 10.54 29.30 8.96
C LYS A 83 9.04 29.06 9.16
N ALA A 84 8.40 28.44 8.16
CA ALA A 84 6.98 28.13 8.14
C ALA A 84 6.79 26.64 7.87
N GLN A 85 5.78 26.04 8.50
CA GLN A 85 5.34 24.68 8.21
C GLN A 85 3.93 24.75 7.63
N PRO A 86 3.79 24.85 6.29
CA PRO A 86 2.49 25.01 5.68
C PRO A 86 1.71 23.69 5.66
N ASP A 87 0.39 23.82 5.72
CA ASP A 87 -0.50 22.75 5.29
C ASP A 87 -0.22 22.33 3.84
N GLN A 88 -0.53 21.08 3.54
CA GLN A 88 -0.29 20.48 2.23
C GLN A 88 -0.88 21.28 1.05
N LYS A 89 -2.05 21.91 1.28
CA LYS A 89 -2.72 22.75 0.29
C LYS A 89 -1.92 24.01 -0.08
N LYS A 90 -1.11 24.53 0.86
CA LYS A 90 -0.30 25.74 0.67
C LYS A 90 1.11 25.44 0.17
N ILE A 91 1.56 24.19 0.17
CA ILE A 91 2.89 23.81 -0.35
C ILE A 91 3.15 24.34 -1.76
N PRO A 92 2.22 24.23 -2.74
CA PRO A 92 2.45 24.77 -4.09
C PRO A 92 2.77 26.27 -4.11
N GLU A 93 2.15 27.07 -3.23
CA GLU A 93 2.41 28.51 -3.14
C GLU A 93 3.85 28.80 -2.68
N PHE A 94 4.37 28.01 -1.74
CA PHE A 94 5.75 28.13 -1.29
C PHE A 94 6.75 27.62 -2.32
N LEU A 95 6.43 26.53 -3.03
CA LEU A 95 7.25 26.08 -4.14
C LEU A 95 7.33 27.15 -5.24
N GLU A 96 6.23 27.84 -5.54
CA GLU A 96 6.23 28.99 -6.47
C GLU A 96 7.12 30.15 -5.99
N LYS A 97 7.17 30.43 -4.69
CA LYS A 97 8.12 31.41 -4.13
C LYS A 97 9.57 30.99 -4.35
N LEU A 98 9.91 29.72 -4.09
CA LEU A 98 11.26 29.20 -4.32
C LEU A 98 11.68 29.29 -5.79
N VAL A 99 10.74 29.06 -6.72
CA VAL A 99 10.99 29.23 -8.17
C VAL A 99 11.22 30.70 -8.53
N LYS A 100 10.40 31.62 -7.99
CA LYS A 100 10.59 33.08 -8.21
C LYS A 100 11.92 33.58 -7.66
N GLU A 101 12.40 33.00 -6.58
CA GLU A 101 13.71 33.28 -5.97
C GLU A 101 14.87 32.59 -6.70
N GLY A 102 14.61 31.81 -7.75
CA GLY A 102 15.64 31.10 -8.52
C GLY A 102 16.26 29.89 -7.82
N LYS A 103 15.67 29.41 -6.71
CA LYS A 103 16.19 28.27 -5.92
C LYS A 103 15.72 26.92 -6.44
N LEU A 104 14.52 26.88 -7.04
CA LEU A 104 13.87 25.66 -7.52
C LEU A 104 13.46 25.81 -8.98
N GLU A 105 13.51 24.72 -9.73
CA GLU A 105 13.06 24.67 -11.12
C GLU A 105 11.54 24.49 -11.19
N LYS A 106 10.88 25.17 -12.13
CA LYS A 106 9.42 25.15 -12.28
C LYS A 106 8.85 23.74 -12.49
N GLU A 107 9.63 22.82 -13.04
CA GLU A 107 9.21 21.42 -13.26
C GLU A 107 8.79 20.72 -11.96
N TYR A 108 9.39 21.05 -10.82
CA TYR A 108 9.10 20.37 -9.54
C TYR A 108 7.72 20.73 -9.00
N ILE A 109 7.19 21.91 -9.34
CA ILE A 109 5.79 22.26 -9.07
C ILE A 109 4.87 21.34 -9.89
N GLY A 110 5.20 21.10 -11.15
CA GLY A 110 4.46 20.20 -12.03
C GLY A 110 4.45 18.78 -11.48
N LYS A 111 5.62 18.24 -11.12
CA LYS A 111 5.77 16.91 -10.53
C LYS A 111 4.98 16.76 -9.23
N PHE A 112 5.04 17.76 -8.34
CA PHE A 112 4.28 17.74 -7.09
C PHE A 112 2.76 17.77 -7.33
N LYS A 113 2.29 18.64 -8.22
CA LYS A 113 0.86 18.72 -8.59
C LYS A 113 0.36 17.42 -9.24
N GLU A 114 1.20 16.79 -10.06
CA GLU A 114 0.88 15.51 -10.69
C GLU A 114 0.76 14.37 -9.66
N LEU A 115 1.68 14.31 -8.70
CA LEU A 115 1.63 13.35 -7.59
C LEU A 115 0.41 13.57 -6.68
N ASP A 116 0.12 14.83 -6.35
CA ASP A 116 -1.05 15.19 -5.52
C ASP A 116 -2.38 14.91 -6.25
N LYS A 117 -2.42 15.11 -7.58
CA LYS A 117 -3.57 14.73 -8.40
C LYS A 117 -3.77 13.20 -8.40
N LEU A 118 -2.71 12.42 -8.63
CA LEU A 118 -2.79 10.96 -8.61
C LEU A 118 -3.35 10.47 -7.27
N TRP A 119 -2.86 11.02 -6.16
CA TRP A 119 -3.38 10.72 -4.83
C TRP A 119 -4.87 11.05 -4.69
N LYS A 120 -5.31 12.25 -5.09
CA LYS A 120 -6.73 12.68 -5.07
C LYS A 120 -7.62 11.79 -5.94
N ASP A 121 -7.17 11.44 -7.13
CA ASP A 121 -7.93 10.61 -8.06
C ASP A 121 -8.16 9.21 -7.47
N ILE A 122 -7.19 8.66 -6.73
CA ILE A 122 -7.33 7.38 -6.01
C ILE A 122 -8.17 7.51 -4.73
N ASP A 123 -8.07 8.63 -4.01
CA ASP A 123 -8.82 8.88 -2.78
C ASP A 123 -10.31 9.08 -3.05
N HIS A 124 -10.63 9.94 -4.03
CA HIS A 124 -11.99 10.23 -4.47
C HIS A 124 -12.59 9.13 -5.37
N LYS A 125 -11.91 7.99 -5.53
CA LYS A 125 -12.36 6.83 -6.33
C LYS A 125 -12.62 7.15 -7.82
N VAL A 126 -11.95 8.17 -8.35
CA VAL A 126 -11.89 8.43 -9.80
C VAL A 126 -11.13 7.29 -10.47
N ILE A 127 -9.98 6.92 -9.89
CA ILE A 127 -9.28 5.67 -10.20
C ILE A 127 -9.90 4.57 -9.34
N LYS A 128 -10.69 3.71 -9.96
CA LYS A 128 -11.38 2.59 -9.28
C LYS A 128 -10.43 1.46 -8.91
N GLU A 129 -9.47 1.15 -9.79
CA GLU A 129 -8.48 0.10 -9.58
C GLU A 129 -7.08 0.65 -9.81
N VAL A 130 -6.19 0.37 -8.85
CA VAL A 130 -4.80 0.80 -8.91
C VAL A 130 -3.99 -0.20 -9.73
N GLU A 131 -3.42 0.29 -10.81
CA GLU A 131 -2.44 -0.43 -11.64
C GLU A 131 -0.99 -0.17 -11.21
N THR A 132 -0.06 -1.02 -11.65
CA THR A 132 1.38 -0.90 -11.37
C THR A 132 1.98 0.37 -11.97
N SER A 133 1.47 0.80 -13.12
CA SER A 133 1.84 2.06 -13.78
C SER A 133 1.66 3.29 -12.87
N HIS A 134 0.61 3.31 -12.05
CA HIS A 134 0.38 4.38 -11.07
C HIS A 134 1.44 4.36 -9.96
N LEU A 135 1.81 3.16 -9.48
CA LEU A 135 2.84 3.00 -8.45
C LEU A 135 4.22 3.39 -8.97
N GLU A 136 4.59 2.93 -10.18
CA GLU A 136 5.85 3.30 -10.84
C GLU A 136 5.95 4.83 -11.04
N LYS A 137 4.85 5.45 -11.48
CA LYS A 137 4.76 6.89 -11.61
C LYS A 137 4.92 7.61 -10.27
N ALA A 138 4.25 7.14 -9.22
CA ALA A 138 4.36 7.72 -7.88
C ALA A 138 5.79 7.58 -7.32
N LEU A 139 6.43 6.43 -7.52
CA LEU A 139 7.83 6.17 -7.12
C LEU A 139 8.78 7.15 -7.82
N LYS A 140 8.64 7.30 -9.14
CA LYS A 140 9.46 8.21 -9.92
C LYS A 140 9.29 9.66 -9.46
N LEU A 141 8.06 10.16 -9.40
CA LEU A 141 7.77 11.55 -9.02
C LEU A 141 8.25 11.86 -7.61
N SER A 142 7.93 11.00 -6.63
CA SER A 142 8.35 11.19 -5.25
C SER A 142 9.87 11.17 -5.10
N LYS A 143 10.57 10.23 -5.73
CA LYS A 143 12.03 10.13 -5.67
C LYS A 143 12.71 11.37 -6.27
N GLU A 144 12.27 11.81 -7.44
CA GLU A 144 12.81 13.03 -8.08
C GLU A 144 12.59 14.27 -7.20
N ILE A 145 11.42 14.42 -6.59
CA ILE A 145 11.13 15.53 -5.66
C ILE A 145 12.03 15.43 -4.44
N ILE A 146 12.09 14.28 -3.77
CA ILE A 146 12.88 14.09 -2.55
C ILE A 146 14.35 14.40 -2.81
N ASP A 147 14.93 13.86 -3.88
CA ASP A 147 16.34 14.06 -4.21
C ASP A 147 16.65 15.52 -4.50
N ARG A 148 15.73 16.23 -5.17
CA ARG A 148 15.91 17.67 -5.42
C ARG A 148 15.78 18.51 -4.17
N MET A 149 14.80 18.23 -3.32
CA MET A 149 14.58 18.95 -2.07
C MET A 149 15.75 18.73 -1.11
N LYS A 150 16.30 17.51 -1.05
CA LYS A 150 17.51 17.22 -0.25
C LYS A 150 18.69 18.09 -0.66
N LYS A 151 18.88 18.34 -1.97
CA LYS A 151 19.94 19.23 -2.48
C LYS A 151 19.76 20.71 -2.13
N LEU A 152 18.57 21.13 -1.72
CA LEU A 152 18.31 22.50 -1.24
C LEU A 152 18.64 22.69 0.23
N LEU A 153 18.84 21.59 0.97
CA LEU A 153 19.14 21.64 2.38
C LEU A 153 20.66 21.58 2.61
N PRO A 154 21.16 22.28 3.64
CA PRO A 154 22.55 22.14 4.07
C PRO A 154 22.84 20.71 4.53
N LYS A 155 24.03 20.20 4.18
CA LYS A 155 24.45 18.82 4.51
C LYS A 155 24.52 18.57 6.01
N GLU A 156 24.85 19.61 6.78
CA GLU A 156 24.93 19.57 8.24
C GLU A 156 23.57 19.23 8.88
N ILE A 157 22.46 19.53 8.20
CA ILE A 157 21.10 19.22 8.66
C ILE A 157 20.65 17.85 8.17
N THR A 158 21.05 17.44 6.97
CA THR A 158 20.60 16.19 6.35
C THR A 158 21.37 14.95 6.80
N GLY A 159 22.49 15.12 7.52
CA GLY A 159 23.27 14.01 8.09
C GLY A 159 24.03 13.17 7.06
N ASP A 160 24.34 13.76 5.89
CA ASP A 160 25.08 13.15 4.77
C ASP A 160 26.52 13.66 4.68
#